data_AF-A0AAU6QWE1-F1
#
_entry.id   AF-A0AAU6QWE1-F1
#
_cell.length_a   1.000
_cell.length_b   1.000
_cell.length_c   1.000
_cell.angle_alpha   90.00
_cell.angle_beta   90.00
_cell.angle_gamma   90.00
#
_symmetry.space_group_name_H-M   'P 1'
#
loop_
_entity.id
_entity.type
_entity.pdbx_description
1 polymer ?
#
loop_
_entity_poly.entity_id
_entity_poly.type
_entity_poly.pdbx_seq_one_letter_code
_entity_poly.pdbx_strand_id
1 'polypeptide(L)'
;MTETISDEESFEYSLRNFLQWLEVVMMEPVELCNTWGNYNVAWELISDLNADGNVVLKAGCSYLSEEQKREVSAFLDNLNNIPKSLLVSATTISANQDAMSHPCWVPYRKTAWMLLQVLESAAARNRAYFSNL
;
A
#
# COMPACT_ATOMS: atom_id res chain seq x y z
N MET A 1 -17.33 -26.10 0.09
CA MET A 1 -17.98 -24.81 0.41
C MET A 1 -16.89 -23.78 0.40
N THR A 2 -16.84 -22.93 -0.62
CA THR A 2 -16.02 -21.72 -0.59
C THR A 2 -16.72 -20.77 0.37
N GLU A 3 -16.17 -20.61 1.57
CA GLU A 3 -16.60 -19.54 2.48
C GLU A 3 -16.38 -18.22 1.75
N THR A 4 -17.48 -17.53 1.44
CA THR A 4 -17.42 -16.21 0.80
C THR A 4 -17.05 -15.22 1.90
N ILE A 5 -15.88 -14.59 1.78
CA ILE A 5 -15.46 -13.48 2.64
C ILE A 5 -16.57 -12.42 2.69
N SER A 6 -16.89 -11.91 3.87
CA SER A 6 -17.89 -10.85 4.01
C SER A 6 -17.35 -9.50 3.49
N ASP A 7 -18.24 -8.55 3.15
CA ASP A 7 -17.82 -7.21 2.72
C ASP A 7 -16.99 -6.48 3.80
N GLU A 8 -17.35 -6.65 5.07
CA GLU A 8 -16.60 -6.12 6.21
C GLU A 8 -15.22 -6.77 6.32
N GLU A 9 -15.16 -8.10 6.25
CA GLU A 9 -13.89 -8.82 6.32
C GLU A 9 -12.97 -8.46 5.15
N SER A 10 -13.51 -8.38 3.93
CA SER A 10 -12.79 -7.93 2.73
C SER A 10 -12.21 -6.52 2.91
N PHE A 11 -12.99 -5.61 3.48
CA PHE A 11 -12.54 -4.26 3.80
C PHE A 11 -11.43 -4.26 4.86
N GLU A 12 -11.57 -5.03 5.95
CA GLU A 12 -10.57 -5.05 7.02
C GLU A 12 -9.24 -5.68 6.56
N TYR A 13 -9.27 -6.73 5.74
CA TYR A 13 -8.06 -7.28 5.13
C TYR A 13 -7.41 -6.29 4.17
N SER A 14 -8.20 -5.64 3.30
CA SER A 14 -7.67 -4.66 2.35
C SER A 14 -7.08 -3.45 3.08
N LEU A 15 -7.72 -2.96 4.14
CA LEU A 15 -7.17 -1.87 4.95
C LEU A 15 -5.87 -2.30 5.64
N ARG A 16 -5.82 -3.50 6.20
CA ARG A 16 -4.59 -4.03 6.82
C ARG A 16 -3.44 -4.11 5.83
N ASN A 17 -3.70 -4.68 4.65
CA ASN A 17 -2.70 -4.80 3.60
C ASN A 17 -2.26 -3.43 3.09
N PHE A 18 -3.20 -2.51 2.84
CA PHE A 18 -2.89 -1.15 2.42
C PHE A 18 -1.99 -0.42 3.42
N LEU A 19 -2.29 -0.53 4.73
CA LEU A 19 -1.44 0.04 5.78
C LEU A 19 -0.03 -0.59 5.77
N GLN A 20 0.07 -1.91 5.61
CA GLN A 20 1.37 -2.60 5.49
C GLN A 20 2.14 -2.15 4.25
N TRP A 21 1.48 -1.93 3.12
CA TRP A 21 2.12 -1.45 1.89
C TRP A 21 2.61 0.00 2.01
N LEU A 22 1.88 0.85 2.73
CA LEU A 22 2.37 2.19 3.07
C LEU A 22 3.63 2.12 3.94
N GLU A 23 3.67 1.18 4.90
CA GLU A 23 4.87 0.94 5.71
C GLU A 23 6.05 0.46 4.84
N VAL A 24 5.78 -0.48 3.93
CA VAL A 24 6.79 -1.01 3.00
C VAL A 24 7.34 0.07 2.09
N VAL A 25 6.51 0.96 1.51
CA VAL A 25 6.98 2.07 0.68
C VAL A 25 8.08 2.88 1.37
N MET A 26 7.99 3.05 2.68
CA MET A 26 8.95 3.84 3.46
C MET A 26 10.26 3.10 3.75
N MET A 27 10.34 1.79 3.53
CA MET A 27 11.56 1.01 3.75
C MET A 27 12.68 1.45 2.80
N GLU A 28 13.92 1.25 3.25
CA GLU A 28 15.07 1.47 2.40
C GLU A 28 15.09 0.45 1.24
N PRO A 29 15.51 0.84 0.02
CA PRO A 29 15.44 -0.01 -1.18
C PRO A 29 16.04 -1.41 -1.00
N VAL A 30 17.18 -1.49 -0.31
CA VAL A 30 17.89 -2.74 -0.06
C VAL A 30 17.13 -3.62 0.92
N GLU A 31 16.64 -3.04 2.01
CA GLU A 31 15.83 -3.74 3.03
C GLU A 31 14.55 -4.30 2.41
N LEU A 32 13.89 -3.48 1.59
CA LEU A 32 12.66 -3.83 0.90
C LEU A 32 12.88 -5.01 -0.07
N CYS A 33 13.89 -4.93 -0.94
CA CYS A 33 14.19 -6.02 -1.88
C CYS A 33 14.61 -7.31 -1.17
N ASN A 34 15.30 -7.21 -0.03
CA ASN A 34 15.68 -8.40 0.75
C ASN A 34 14.48 -9.04 1.48
N THR A 35 13.50 -8.24 1.89
CA THR A 35 12.33 -8.70 2.65
C THR A 35 11.27 -9.32 1.74
N TRP A 36 11.04 -8.75 0.55
CA TRP A 36 9.99 -9.18 -0.38
C TRP A 36 10.42 -10.26 -1.38
N GLY A 37 11.73 -10.50 -1.50
CA GLY A 37 12.24 -11.35 -2.56
C GLY A 37 12.31 -10.63 -3.91
N ASN A 38 12.86 -11.32 -4.90
CA ASN A 38 13.54 -10.65 -6.02
C ASN A 38 12.67 -10.43 -7.25
N TYR A 39 11.35 -10.51 -7.11
CA TYR A 39 10.42 -10.42 -8.24
C TYR A 39 9.74 -9.05 -8.21
N ASN A 40 9.93 -8.25 -9.27
CA ASN A 40 9.09 -7.11 -9.66
C ASN A 40 8.70 -6.10 -8.55
N VAL A 41 9.54 -5.91 -7.55
CA VAL A 41 9.27 -5.20 -6.30
C VAL A 41 8.58 -3.83 -6.50
N ALA A 42 9.12 -2.99 -7.38
CA ALA A 42 8.56 -1.67 -7.65
C ALA A 42 7.16 -1.74 -8.30
N TRP A 43 6.95 -2.71 -9.18
CA TRP A 43 5.68 -2.89 -9.88
C TRP A 43 4.63 -3.52 -8.96
N GLU A 44 5.00 -4.56 -8.19
CA GLU A 44 4.12 -5.25 -7.24
C GLU A 44 3.64 -4.29 -6.16
N LEU A 45 4.55 -3.50 -5.59
CA LEU A 45 4.20 -2.51 -4.58
C LEU A 45 3.14 -1.52 -5.05
N ILE A 46 3.25 -1.03 -6.29
CA ILE A 46 2.25 -0.11 -6.87
C ILE A 46 0.95 -0.84 -7.20
N SER A 47 1.04 -2.06 -7.71
CA SER A 47 -0.15 -2.89 -7.99
C SER A 47 -0.94 -3.13 -6.71
N ASP A 48 -0.27 -3.52 -5.63
CA ASP A 48 -0.90 -3.89 -4.35
C ASP A 48 -1.45 -2.67 -3.61
N LEU A 49 -0.71 -1.55 -3.58
CA LEU A 49 -1.24 -0.27 -3.09
C LEU A 49 -2.53 0.14 -3.80
N ASN A 50 -2.55 0.01 -5.13
CA ASN A 50 -3.74 0.34 -5.91
C ASN A 50 -4.87 -0.65 -5.67
N ALA A 51 -4.59 -1.95 -5.62
CA ALA A 51 -5.61 -2.97 -5.42
C ALA A 51 -6.32 -2.78 -4.08
N ASP A 52 -5.57 -2.78 -2.98
CA ASP A 52 -6.12 -2.68 -1.63
C ASP A 52 -6.68 -1.28 -1.36
N GLY A 53 -6.00 -0.22 -1.80
CA GLY A 53 -6.46 1.16 -1.65
C GLY A 53 -7.79 1.41 -2.37
N ASN A 54 -8.00 0.84 -3.56
CA ASN A 54 -9.28 0.95 -4.26
C ASN A 54 -10.41 0.20 -3.57
N VAL A 55 -10.14 -0.94 -2.92
CA VAL A 55 -11.16 -1.64 -2.11
C VAL A 55 -11.54 -0.79 -0.90
N VAL A 56 -10.55 -0.24 -0.19
CA VAL A 56 -10.76 0.65 0.97
C VAL A 56 -11.63 1.87 0.61
N LEU A 57 -11.45 2.46 -0.57
CA LEU A 57 -12.23 3.60 -1.04
C LEU A 57 -13.68 3.25 -1.44
N LYS A 58 -13.90 2.04 -1.98
CA LYS A 58 -15.20 1.63 -2.54
C LYS A 58 -16.08 0.86 -1.57
N ALA A 59 -15.52 0.35 -0.47
CA ALA A 59 -16.24 -0.43 0.51
C ALA A 59 -17.36 0.39 1.17
N GLY A 60 -18.62 -0.05 1.03
CA GLY A 60 -19.77 0.60 1.63
C GLY A 60 -19.80 0.51 3.16
N CYS A 61 -19.10 -0.47 3.74
CA CYS A 61 -18.91 -0.66 5.18
C CYS A 61 -17.73 0.16 5.77
N SER A 62 -17.01 0.92 4.93
CA SER A 62 -15.83 1.68 5.35
C SER A 62 -16.16 2.69 6.45
N TYR A 63 -15.35 2.66 7.51
CA TYR A 63 -15.40 3.65 8.59
C TYR A 63 -14.40 4.80 8.42
N LEU A 64 -13.73 4.89 7.26
CA LEU A 64 -12.87 6.04 6.98
C LEU A 64 -13.71 7.31 6.89
N SER A 65 -13.19 8.39 7.46
CA SER A 65 -13.76 9.72 7.27
C SER A 65 -13.61 10.17 5.81
N GLU A 66 -14.42 11.12 5.37
CA GLU A 66 -14.31 11.68 4.02
C GLU A 66 -12.95 12.36 3.78
N GLU A 67 -12.33 12.90 4.83
CA GLU A 67 -10.95 13.39 4.78
C GLU A 67 -9.95 12.25 4.54
N GLN A 68 -10.04 11.15 5.30
CA GLN A 68 -9.17 10.00 5.10
C GLN A 68 -9.30 9.42 3.69
N LYS A 69 -10.53 9.27 3.19
CA LYS A 69 -10.78 8.81 1.81
C LYS A 69 -10.15 9.74 0.78
N ARG A 70 -10.27 11.06 0.96
CA ARG A 70 -9.66 12.05 0.07
C ARG A 70 -8.13 11.92 0.06
N GLU A 71 -7.49 11.78 1.22
CA GLU A 71 -6.03 11.63 1.30
C GLU A 71 -5.55 10.29 0.69
N VAL A 72 -6.30 9.19 0.90
CA VAL A 72 -6.03 7.91 0.22
C VAL A 72 -6.14 8.06 -1.30
N SER A 73 -7.23 8.66 -1.80
CA SER A 73 -7.40 8.89 -3.24
C SER A 73 -6.27 9.74 -3.82
N ALA A 74 -5.92 10.84 -3.16
CA ALA A 74 -4.85 11.73 -3.61
C ALA A 74 -3.48 11.02 -3.66
N PHE A 75 -3.19 10.17 -2.68
CA PHE A 75 -1.98 9.35 -2.68
C PHE A 75 -1.97 8.38 -3.85
N LEU A 76 -3.05 7.62 -4.08
CA LEU A 76 -3.16 6.67 -5.18
C LEU A 76 -3.07 7.35 -6.55
N ASP A 77 -3.75 8.48 -6.72
CA ASP A 77 -3.69 9.27 -7.96
C ASP A 77 -2.26 9.70 -8.27
N ASN A 78 -1.48 10.08 -7.24
CA ASN A 78 -0.10 10.50 -7.40
C ASN A 78 0.85 9.35 -7.78
N LEU A 79 0.52 8.08 -7.46
CA LEU A 79 1.31 6.93 -7.89
C LEU A 79 1.38 6.80 -9.42
N ASN A 80 0.38 7.32 -10.14
CA ASN A 80 0.36 7.34 -11.61
C ASN A 80 1.47 8.21 -12.22
N ASN A 81 2.10 9.09 -11.42
CA ASN A 81 3.20 9.93 -11.86
C ASN A 81 4.57 9.23 -11.81
N ILE A 82 4.64 8.00 -11.28
CA ILE A 82 5.89 7.24 -11.24
C ILE A 82 6.32 6.88 -12.68
N PRO A 83 7.59 7.13 -13.06
CA PRO A 83 8.08 6.76 -14.38
C PRO A 83 7.88 5.27 -14.68
N LYS A 84 7.16 4.95 -15.76
CA LYS A 84 6.93 3.56 -16.18
C LYS A 84 8.22 2.77 -16.44
N SER A 85 9.32 3.46 -16.75
CA SER A 85 10.65 2.87 -16.89
C SER A 85 11.19 2.27 -15.59
N LEU A 86 10.65 2.65 -14.44
CA LEU A 86 10.98 2.08 -13.12
C LEU A 86 10.03 0.94 -12.73
N LEU A 87 8.88 0.82 -13.40
CA LEU A 87 7.86 -0.22 -13.17
C LEU A 87 8.05 -1.39 -14.14
N VAL A 88 9.29 -1.81 -14.34
CA VAL A 88 9.63 -2.91 -15.24
C VAL A 88 9.61 -4.24 -14.49
N SER A 89 9.35 -5.34 -15.22
CA SER A 89 9.45 -6.68 -14.66
C SER A 89 10.91 -7.07 -14.41
N ALA A 90 11.48 -6.57 -13.32
CA ALA A 90 12.83 -6.87 -12.89
C ALA A 90 12.90 -8.29 -12.32
N THR A 91 13.78 -9.10 -12.91
CA THR A 91 13.99 -10.52 -12.55
C THR A 91 15.23 -10.76 -11.69
N THR A 92 15.91 -9.68 -11.25
CA THR A 92 17.12 -9.75 -10.44
C THR A 92 17.07 -8.78 -9.27
N ILE A 93 17.81 -9.10 -8.19
CA ILE A 93 17.97 -8.22 -7.02
C ILE A 93 18.47 -6.83 -7.43
N SER A 94 19.56 -6.79 -8.21
CA SER A 94 20.20 -5.53 -8.61
C SER A 94 19.22 -4.62 -9.36
N ALA A 95 18.46 -5.17 -10.30
CA ALA A 95 17.50 -4.38 -11.06
C ALA A 95 16.37 -3.83 -10.18
N ASN A 96 15.88 -4.60 -9.20
CA ASN A 96 14.87 -4.11 -8.26
C ASN A 96 15.45 -3.05 -7.32
N GLN A 97 16.67 -3.24 -6.82
CA GLN A 97 17.34 -2.25 -5.98
C GLN A 97 17.61 -0.95 -6.74
N ASP A 98 18.05 -1.03 -8.00
CA ASP A 98 18.27 0.15 -8.85
C ASP A 98 16.96 0.92 -9.07
N ALA A 99 15.87 0.20 -9.36
CA ALA A 99 14.56 0.80 -9.54
C ALA A 99 14.05 1.48 -8.26
N MET A 100 14.16 0.80 -7.11
CA MET A 100 13.71 1.31 -5.80
C MET A 100 14.62 2.40 -5.22
N SER A 101 15.89 2.46 -5.66
CA SER A 101 16.84 3.51 -5.25
C SER A 101 16.66 4.81 -6.03
N HIS A 102 15.81 4.83 -7.05
CA HIS A 102 15.58 6.04 -7.83
C HIS A 102 15.01 7.18 -6.95
N PRO A 103 15.53 8.42 -7.06
CA PRO A 103 15.10 9.53 -6.20
C PRO A 103 13.61 9.89 -6.30
N CYS A 104 12.91 9.46 -7.35
CA CYS A 104 11.48 9.68 -7.47
C CYS A 104 10.68 9.06 -6.32
N TRP A 105 11.19 8.03 -5.63
CA TRP A 105 10.51 7.39 -4.50
C TRP A 105 10.47 8.27 -3.24
N VAL A 106 11.41 9.20 -3.07
CA VAL A 106 11.53 10.08 -1.89
C VAL A 106 10.22 10.81 -1.54
N PRO A 107 9.56 11.52 -2.47
CA PRO A 107 8.27 12.16 -2.17
C PRO A 107 7.20 11.14 -1.76
N TYR A 108 7.16 9.95 -2.36
CA TYR A 108 6.17 8.92 -2.03
C TYR A 108 6.37 8.34 -0.62
N ARG A 109 7.61 8.16 -0.17
CA ARG A 109 7.93 7.79 1.22
C ARG A 109 7.39 8.81 2.21
N LYS A 110 7.63 10.10 1.91
CA LYS A 110 7.15 11.20 2.75
C LYS A 110 5.61 11.24 2.79
N THR A 111 4.94 11.11 1.65
CA THR A 111 3.47 11.15 1.60
C THR A 111 2.85 9.90 2.22
N ALA A 112 3.49 8.72 2.09
CA ALA A 112 3.04 7.50 2.77
C ALA A 112 3.10 7.65 4.29
N TRP A 113 4.18 8.23 4.83
CA TRP A 113 4.29 8.55 6.24
C TRP A 113 3.16 9.48 6.71
N MET A 114 2.89 10.55 5.97
CA MET A 114 1.81 11.49 6.29
C MET A 114 0.44 10.81 6.25
N LEU A 115 0.21 9.93 5.26
CA LEU A 115 -1.04 9.20 5.12
C LEU A 115 -1.26 8.22 6.27
N LEU A 116 -0.22 7.55 6.75
CA LEU A 116 -0.31 6.69 7.94
C LEU A 116 -0.76 7.47 9.17
N GLN A 117 -0.27 8.70 9.36
CA GLN A 117 -0.73 9.56 10.47
C GLN A 117 -2.22 9.91 10.35
N VAL A 118 -2.67 10.21 9.13
CA VAL A 118 -4.09 10.49 8.84
C VAL A 118 -4.97 9.26 9.09
N LEU A 119 -4.45 8.07 8.83
CA LEU A 119 -5.15 6.79 8.98
C LEU A 119 -5.01 6.16 10.38
N GLU A 120 -4.34 6.80 11.35
CA GLU A 120 -4.05 6.15 12.64
C GLU A 120 -5.31 5.68 13.39
N SER A 121 -6.39 6.48 13.35
CA SER A 121 -7.67 6.08 13.96
C SER A 121 -8.29 4.86 13.27
N ALA A 122 -8.13 4.75 11.95
CA ALA A 122 -8.59 3.61 11.17
C ALA A 122 -7.72 2.38 11.46
N ALA A 123 -6.39 2.56 11.53
CA ALA A 123 -5.45 1.51 11.88
C ALA A 123 -5.71 0.95 13.28
N ALA A 124 -6.02 1.80 14.26
CA ALA A 124 -6.39 1.36 15.61
C ALA A 124 -7.64 0.47 15.61
N ARG A 125 -8.66 0.83 14.83
CA ARG A 125 -9.88 0.03 14.70
C ARG A 125 -9.62 -1.29 13.97
N ASN A 126 -8.86 -1.26 12.88
CA ASN A 126 -8.46 -2.46 12.14
C ASN A 126 -7.70 -3.46 13.03
N ARG A 127 -6.74 -2.97 13.84
CA ARG A 127 -6.03 -3.81 14.83
C ARG A 127 -6.99 -4.43 15.86
N ALA A 128 -7.98 -3.67 16.32
CA ALA A 128 -8.99 -4.19 17.24
C ALA A 128 -9.88 -5.26 16.60
N TYR A 129 -10.24 -5.12 15.32
CA TYR A 129 -10.96 -6.15 14.56
C TYR A 129 -10.20 -7.47 14.56
N PHE A 130 -8.92 -7.47 14.15
CA PHE A 130 -8.10 -8.69 14.10
C PHE A 130 -7.70 -9.26 15.46
N SER A 131 -7.74 -8.45 16.53
CA SER A 131 -7.47 -8.94 17.89
C SER A 131 -8.66 -9.70 18.50
N ASN A 132 -9.85 -9.57 17.91
CA ASN A 132 -11.10 -10.17 18.39
C ASN A 132 -11.57 -11.35 17.53
N LEU A 133 -10.78 -11.76 16.52
CA LEU A 133 -11.03 -12.93 15.67
C LEU A 133 -10.54 -14.24 16.31
#